data_AF-A0A820M674-F1
#
_entry.id   AF-A0A820M674-F1
#
_cell.length_a   1.000
_cell.length_b   1.000
_cell.length_c   1.000
_cell.angle_alpha   90.00
_cell.angle_beta   90.00
_cell.angle_gamma   90.00
#
_symmetry.space_group_name_H-M   'P 1'
#
loop_
_entity.id
_entity.type
_entity.pdbx_description
1 polymer ?
#
loop_
_entity_poly.entity_id
_entity_poly.type
_entity_poly.pdbx_seq_one_letter_code
_entity_poly.pdbx_strand_id
1 'polypeptide(L)'
;VHYFPFLLGLTAINAAELKRDLQDSRKYLKSDYKVHISRSSSVPDHCSIYALSDAANKCWYQACDHNHDQQCDRCELLKITLAKIRTYIEEYQTDIAIRDRLLYRVQQQVRYIEDWKAHLLRTVHQDQSRIDILNNLDDETIMIHVDWAMKWLPTKYRESTVSFP
;
A
#
# COMPACT_ATOMS: atom_id res chain seq x y z
N VAL A 1 -5.36 28.94 2.95
CA VAL A 1 -4.85 27.63 2.46
C VAL A 1 -3.63 27.82 1.53
N HIS A 2 -2.75 28.81 1.76
CA HIS A 2 -1.67 29.18 0.83
C HIS A 2 -0.23 28.86 1.31
N TYR A 3 -0.04 28.20 2.45
CA TYR A 3 1.29 28.01 3.06
C TYR A 3 2.05 26.74 2.66
N PHE A 4 1.41 25.81 1.95
CA PHE A 4 2.01 24.51 1.66
C PHE A 4 3.19 24.53 0.65
N PRO A 5 3.15 25.33 -0.44
CA PRO A 5 4.23 25.33 -1.44
C PRO A 5 5.55 25.88 -0.90
N PHE A 6 5.48 26.95 -0.09
CA PHE A 6 6.65 27.63 0.44
C PHE A 6 7.41 26.79 1.47
N LEU A 7 6.71 25.93 2.22
CA LEU A 7 7.32 25.07 3.23
C LEU A 7 8.15 23.92 2.62
N LEU A 8 7.89 23.55 1.37
CA LEU A 8 8.56 22.45 0.65
C LEU A 8 9.60 22.94 -0.36
N GLY A 9 9.76 24.27 -0.55
CA GLY A 9 10.63 24.82 -1.59
C GLY A 9 10.14 24.57 -3.02
N LEU A 10 8.86 24.23 -3.21
CA LEU A 10 8.30 23.88 -4.51
C LEU A 10 7.79 25.11 -5.26
N THR A 11 8.06 25.17 -6.56
CA THR A 11 7.32 26.08 -7.46
C THR A 11 5.86 25.65 -7.54
N ALA A 12 4.96 26.61 -7.81
CA ALA A 12 3.51 26.33 -7.90
C ALA A 12 3.17 25.28 -8.98
N ILE A 13 3.95 25.25 -10.07
CA ILE A 13 3.79 24.31 -11.18
C ILE A 13 4.16 22.89 -10.74
N ASN A 14 5.34 22.70 -10.13
CA ASN A 14 5.81 21.39 -9.67
C ASN A 14 4.89 20.84 -8.56
N ALA A 15 4.42 21.72 -7.65
CA ALA A 15 3.48 21.32 -6.61
C ALA A 15 2.13 20.84 -7.17
N ALA A 16 1.64 21.47 -8.25
CA ALA A 16 0.40 21.07 -8.91
C ALA A 16 0.54 19.71 -9.63
N GLU A 17 1.67 19.48 -10.31
CA GLU A 17 1.98 18.21 -10.97
C GLU A 17 2.08 17.07 -9.97
N LEU A 18 2.92 17.20 -8.92
CA LEU A 18 3.09 16.17 -7.90
C LEU A 18 1.77 15.84 -7.19
N LYS A 19 0.94 16.85 -6.95
CA LYS A 19 -0.38 16.65 -6.36
C LYS A 19 -1.29 15.82 -7.26
N ARG A 20 -1.31 16.10 -8.56
CA ARG A 20 -2.09 15.35 -9.55
C ARG A 20 -1.60 13.90 -9.62
N ASP A 21 -0.30 13.68 -9.72
CA ASP A 21 0.28 12.34 -9.79
C ASP A 21 -0.04 11.50 -8.54
N LEU A 22 0.01 12.12 -7.35
CA LEU A 22 -0.42 11.48 -6.10
C LEU A 22 -1.91 11.16 -6.10
N GLN A 23 -2.75 12.03 -6.65
CA GLN A 23 -4.18 11.80 -6.78
C GLN A 23 -4.48 10.63 -7.72
N ASP A 24 -3.77 10.54 -8.85
CA ASP A 24 -3.96 9.46 -9.82
C ASP A 24 -3.42 8.13 -9.29
N SER A 25 -2.27 8.16 -8.61
CA SER A 25 -1.75 6.98 -7.89
C SER A 25 -2.71 6.50 -6.80
N ARG A 26 -3.33 7.42 -6.05
CA ARG A 26 -4.36 7.08 -5.06
C ARG A 26 -5.59 6.45 -5.71
N LYS A 27 -6.07 6.98 -6.83
CA LYS A 27 -7.20 6.39 -7.56
C LYS A 27 -6.86 4.98 -8.02
N TYR A 28 -5.67 4.80 -8.61
CA TYR A 28 -5.18 3.50 -9.06
C TYR A 28 -5.14 2.47 -7.93
N LEU A 29 -4.52 2.78 -6.78
CA LEU A 29 -4.49 1.88 -5.63
C LEU A 29 -5.89 1.53 -5.10
N LYS A 30 -6.85 2.44 -5.18
CA LYS A 30 -8.23 2.19 -4.73
C LYS A 30 -9.07 1.32 -5.67
N SER A 31 -8.75 1.34 -6.96
CA SER A 31 -9.57 0.73 -8.01
C SER A 31 -8.80 -0.39 -8.68
N ASP A 32 -8.00 -0.05 -9.68
CA ASP A 32 -7.50 -1.02 -10.64
C ASP A 32 -6.30 -1.83 -10.13
N TYR A 33 -5.62 -1.37 -9.07
CA TYR A 33 -4.46 -2.09 -8.56
C TYR A 33 -4.79 -3.55 -8.23
N LYS A 34 -5.94 -3.81 -7.59
CA LYS A 34 -6.35 -5.17 -7.24
C LYS A 34 -6.59 -6.07 -8.45
N VAL A 35 -7.07 -5.53 -9.57
CA VAL A 35 -7.35 -6.33 -10.77
C VAL A 35 -6.08 -6.71 -11.53
N HIS A 36 -4.96 -6.03 -11.27
CA HIS A 36 -3.67 -6.39 -11.83
C HIS A 36 -2.97 -7.50 -11.04
N ILE A 37 -3.38 -7.76 -9.80
CA ILE A 37 -2.69 -8.68 -8.90
C ILE A 37 -2.98 -10.13 -9.33
N SER A 38 -1.93 -10.93 -9.45
CA SER A 38 -2.04 -12.37 -9.71
C SER A 38 -0.85 -13.12 -9.11
N ARG A 39 -0.89 -14.45 -9.07
CA ARG A 39 0.23 -15.28 -8.58
C ARG A 39 1.34 -15.47 -9.61
N SER A 40 1.10 -15.09 -10.86
CA SER A 40 1.97 -15.35 -12.02
C SER A 40 2.23 -14.09 -12.86
N SER A 41 2.13 -12.90 -12.25
CA SER A 41 2.38 -11.66 -12.96
C SER A 41 3.87 -11.45 -13.19
N SER A 42 4.25 -11.06 -14.41
CA SER A 42 5.62 -10.66 -14.71
C SER A 42 6.00 -9.27 -14.17
N VAL A 43 5.06 -8.54 -13.57
CA VAL A 43 5.34 -7.28 -12.87
C VAL A 43 5.57 -7.57 -11.38
N PRO A 44 6.74 -7.24 -10.81
CA PRO A 44 7.06 -7.54 -9.41
C PRO A 44 6.01 -7.05 -8.41
N ASP A 45 5.47 -5.84 -8.62
CA ASP A 45 4.44 -5.24 -7.75
C ASP A 45 3.07 -5.91 -7.84
N HIS A 46 2.82 -6.72 -8.88
CA HIS A 46 1.54 -7.36 -9.12
C HIS A 46 1.56 -8.85 -8.77
N CYS A 47 2.75 -9.46 -8.76
CA CYS A 47 2.88 -10.86 -8.36
C CYS A 47 2.71 -10.97 -6.85
N SER A 48 1.58 -11.51 -6.39
CA SER A 48 1.30 -11.62 -4.95
C SER A 48 2.30 -12.51 -4.23
N ILE A 49 2.84 -13.53 -4.91
CA ILE A 49 3.84 -14.44 -4.35
C ILE A 49 5.15 -13.69 -4.13
N TYR A 50 5.65 -13.03 -5.18
CA TYR A 50 6.89 -12.28 -5.12
C TYR A 50 6.81 -11.07 -4.19
N ALA A 51 5.78 -10.23 -4.33
CA ALA A 51 5.64 -8.99 -3.58
C ALA A 51 5.41 -9.18 -2.07
N LEU A 52 4.89 -10.34 -1.65
CA LEU A 52 4.69 -10.68 -0.24
C LEU A 52 5.82 -11.56 0.32
N SER A 53 6.72 -12.06 -0.52
CA SER A 53 7.82 -12.92 -0.10
C SER A 53 8.91 -12.12 0.61
N ASP A 54 9.46 -12.67 1.70
CA ASP A 54 10.59 -12.09 2.43
C ASP A 54 11.86 -12.91 2.19
N ALA A 55 12.82 -12.36 1.44
CA ALA A 55 14.08 -13.03 1.16
C ALA A 55 14.96 -13.21 2.41
N ALA A 56 14.77 -12.40 3.45
CA ALA A 56 15.52 -12.51 4.70
C ALA A 56 14.93 -13.56 5.66
N ASN A 57 13.64 -13.87 5.52
CA ASN A 57 12.95 -14.84 6.36
C ASN A 57 12.47 -16.05 5.56
N LYS A 58 13.19 -17.18 5.67
CA LYS A 58 12.85 -18.44 5.00
C LYS A 58 11.42 -18.92 5.26
N CYS A 59 10.84 -18.61 6.43
CA CYS A 59 9.47 -19.00 6.75
C CYS A 59 8.42 -18.21 5.96
N TRP A 60 8.77 -17.05 5.42
CA TRP A 60 7.90 -16.18 4.63
C TRP A 60 8.43 -15.99 3.20
N TYR A 61 9.41 -16.80 2.80
CA TYR A 61 9.93 -16.81 1.45
C TYR A 61 9.13 -17.78 0.58
N GLN A 62 8.76 -17.33 -0.62
CA GLN A 62 8.19 -18.21 -1.64
C GLN A 62 8.78 -17.90 -3.01
N ALA A 63 9.35 -18.93 -3.65
CA ALA A 63 9.89 -18.82 -4.99
C ALA A 63 8.78 -18.80 -6.06
N CYS A 64 9.02 -18.04 -7.13
CA CYS A 64 8.21 -18.05 -8.33
C CYS A 64 8.90 -18.86 -9.44
N ASP A 65 8.10 -19.45 -10.33
CA ASP A 65 8.51 -20.19 -11.52
C ASP A 65 8.56 -19.32 -12.81
N HIS A 66 8.35 -18.02 -12.66
CA HIS A 66 8.32 -17.03 -13.74
C HIS A 66 9.21 -15.83 -13.44
N ASN A 67 9.48 -15.03 -14.47
CA ASN A 67 10.31 -13.83 -14.38
C ASN A 67 9.51 -12.60 -13.98
N HIS A 68 10.21 -11.63 -13.38
CA HIS A 68 9.65 -10.34 -12.95
C HIS A 68 10.33 -9.17 -13.70
N ASP A 69 10.30 -9.22 -15.03
CA ASP A 69 11.01 -8.32 -15.93
C ASP A 69 10.14 -7.20 -16.52
N GLN A 70 8.83 -7.19 -16.24
CA GLN A 70 7.92 -6.16 -16.70
C GLN A 70 7.74 -5.05 -15.66
N GLN A 71 7.36 -3.88 -16.17
CA GLN A 71 7.03 -2.71 -15.35
C GLN A 71 5.58 -2.31 -15.58
N CYS A 72 4.98 -1.72 -14.55
CA CYS A 72 3.65 -1.14 -14.64
C CYS A 72 3.76 0.38 -14.47
N ASP A 73 3.43 1.13 -15.51
CA ASP A 73 3.51 2.60 -15.54
C ASP A 73 2.85 3.26 -14.33
N ARG A 74 1.72 2.71 -13.86
CA ARG A 74 0.99 3.25 -12.70
C ARG A 74 1.66 2.96 -11.36
N CYS A 75 2.39 1.84 -11.26
CA CYS A 75 3.20 1.52 -10.09
C CYS A 75 4.47 2.39 -10.08
N GLU A 76 5.10 2.55 -11.25
CA GLU A 76 6.29 3.39 -11.42
C GLU A 76 5.99 4.87 -11.22
N LEU A 77 4.85 5.38 -11.70
CA LEU A 77 4.41 6.75 -11.44
C LEU A 77 4.40 7.06 -9.95
N LEU A 78 3.79 6.19 -9.12
CA LEU A 78 3.77 6.38 -7.67
C LEU A 78 5.19 6.41 -7.09
N LYS A 79 6.05 5.46 -7.46
CA LYS A 79 7.44 5.39 -6.97
C LYS A 79 8.22 6.66 -7.33
N ILE A 80 8.13 7.07 -8.60
CA ILE A 80 8.82 8.26 -9.12
C ILE A 80 8.30 9.52 -8.42
N THR A 81 6.98 9.68 -8.27
CA THR A 81 6.39 10.85 -7.60
C THR A 81 6.83 10.94 -6.14
N LEU A 82 6.87 9.82 -5.41
CA LEU A 82 7.35 9.81 -4.02
C LEU A 82 8.85 10.15 -3.93
N ALA A 83 9.66 9.63 -4.85
CA ALA A 83 11.09 9.96 -4.94
C ALA A 83 11.30 11.45 -5.26
N LYS A 84 10.57 11.99 -6.24
CA LYS A 84 10.60 13.42 -6.60
C LYS A 84 10.31 14.31 -5.39
N ILE A 85 9.27 14.00 -4.60
CA ILE A 85 8.94 14.78 -3.39
C ILE A 85 10.13 14.81 -2.42
N ARG A 86 10.80 13.67 -2.21
CA ARG A 86 11.98 13.60 -1.35
C ARG A 86 13.12 14.46 -1.89
N THR A 87 13.45 14.30 -3.17
CA THR A 87 14.50 15.07 -3.85
C THR A 87 14.23 16.57 -3.78
N TYR A 88 12.99 17.01 -4.00
CA TYR A 88 12.63 18.43 -3.88
C TYR A 88 12.88 18.99 -2.48
N ILE A 89 12.56 18.22 -1.43
CA ILE A 89 12.83 18.64 -0.05
C ILE A 89 14.35 18.71 0.20
N GLU A 90 15.11 17.73 -0.29
CA GLU A 90 16.57 17.68 -0.15
C GLU A 90 17.25 18.88 -0.82
N GLU A 91 16.81 19.24 -2.04
CA GLU A 91 17.44 20.27 -2.87
C GLU A 91 17.01 21.70 -2.51
N TYR A 92 15.73 21.91 -2.19
CA TYR A 92 15.16 23.27 -2.10
C TYR A 92 14.83 23.74 -0.68
N GLN A 93 14.79 22.85 0.32
CA GLN A 93 14.62 23.29 1.71
C GLN A 93 15.99 23.62 2.33
N THR A 94 16.24 24.91 2.50
CA THR A 94 17.51 25.43 3.02
C THR A 94 17.64 25.34 4.54
N ASP A 95 16.51 25.38 5.26
CA ASP A 95 16.52 25.22 6.72
C ASP A 95 16.68 23.73 7.07
N ILE A 96 17.80 23.40 7.70
CA ILE A 96 18.18 22.02 8.03
C ILE A 96 17.15 21.38 8.97
N ALA A 97 16.70 22.09 10.01
CA ALA A 97 15.76 21.55 10.98
C ALA A 97 14.38 21.29 10.35
N ILE A 98 13.93 22.18 9.46
CA ILE A 98 12.70 21.98 8.70
C ILE A 98 12.87 20.84 7.70
N ARG A 99 13.98 20.77 6.96
CA ARG A 99 14.29 19.72 5.99
C ARG A 99 14.25 18.35 6.64
N ASP A 100 14.97 18.15 7.74
CA ASP A 100 15.05 16.85 8.43
C ASP A 100 13.67 16.41 8.94
N ARG A 101 12.89 17.35 9.49
CA ARG A 101 11.51 17.07 9.92
C ARG A 101 10.61 16.67 8.76
N LEU A 102 10.74 17.33 7.61
CA LEU A 102 9.96 17.02 6.41
C LEU A 102 10.34 15.66 5.81
N LEU A 103 11.64 15.36 5.73
CA LEU A 103 12.15 14.07 5.24
C LEU A 103 11.68 12.92 6.13
N TYR A 104 11.75 13.09 7.46
CA TYR A 104 11.20 12.11 8.40
C TYR A 104 9.70 11.86 8.15
N ARG A 105 8.92 12.95 8.00
CA ARG A 105 7.49 12.83 7.70
C ARG A 105 7.25 12.12 6.37
N VAL A 106 7.95 12.49 5.30
CA VAL A 106 7.80 11.85 3.98
C VAL A 106 8.14 10.37 4.07
N GLN A 107 9.24 10.00 4.74
CA GLN A 107 9.60 8.60 4.95
C GLN A 107 8.48 7.82 5.65
N GLN A 108 7.89 8.39 6.69
CA GLN A 108 6.76 7.78 7.40
C GLN A 108 5.53 7.62 6.49
N GLN A 109 5.21 8.62 5.68
CA GLN A 109 4.07 8.54 4.75
C GLN A 109 4.28 7.53 3.63
N VAL A 110 5.51 7.42 3.10
CA VAL A 110 5.87 6.40 2.11
C VAL A 110 5.62 5.01 2.68
N ARG A 111 6.09 4.74 3.91
CA ARG A 111 5.81 3.46 4.60
C ARG A 111 4.32 3.16 4.72
N TYR A 112 3.49 4.15 5.08
CA TYR A 112 2.05 3.95 5.14
C TYR A 112 1.41 3.62 3.80
N ILE A 113 1.92 4.19 2.71
CA ILE A 113 1.46 3.86 1.35
C ILE A 113 1.88 2.44 0.96
N GLU A 114 3.12 2.05 1.28
CA GLU A 114 3.64 0.69 1.06
C GLU A 114 2.86 -0.35 1.87
N ASP A 115 2.61 -0.08 3.15
CA ASP A 115 1.80 -0.93 4.04
C ASP A 115 0.38 -1.11 3.50
N TRP A 116 -0.23 -0.02 3.00
CA TRP A 116 -1.55 -0.09 2.38
C TRP A 116 -1.53 -0.90 1.08
N LYS A 117 -0.52 -0.70 0.22
CA LYS A 117 -0.33 -1.49 -1.01
C LYS A 117 -0.14 -2.98 -0.71
N ALA A 118 0.65 -3.31 0.30
CA ALA A 118 0.86 -4.68 0.77
C ALA A 118 -0.43 -5.27 1.36
N HIS A 119 -1.24 -4.48 2.06
CA HIS A 119 -2.57 -4.91 2.51
C HIS A 119 -3.49 -5.26 1.34
N LEU A 120 -3.52 -4.46 0.28
CA LEU A 120 -4.30 -4.76 -0.93
C LEU A 120 -3.85 -6.07 -1.60
N LEU A 121 -2.53 -6.30 -1.69
CA LEU A 121 -1.95 -7.57 -2.16
C LEU A 121 -2.41 -8.76 -1.30
N ARG A 122 -2.33 -8.64 0.02
CA ARG A 122 -2.78 -9.69 0.94
C ARG A 122 -4.27 -9.99 0.77
N THR A 123 -5.11 -8.98 0.58
CA THR A 123 -6.54 -9.20 0.34
C THR A 123 -6.79 -10.08 -0.88
N VAL A 124 -6.16 -9.78 -2.02
CA VAL A 124 -6.34 -10.57 -3.25
C VAL A 124 -5.73 -11.96 -3.10
N HIS A 125 -4.54 -12.06 -2.51
CA HIS A 125 -3.86 -13.34 -2.28
C HIS A 125 -4.68 -14.27 -1.37
N GLN A 126 -5.23 -13.74 -0.28
CA GLN A 126 -6.07 -14.50 0.65
C GLN A 126 -7.39 -14.94 0.02
N ASP A 127 -8.00 -14.10 -0.83
CA ASP A 127 -9.22 -14.46 -1.54
C ASP A 127 -8.99 -15.63 -2.51
N GLN A 128 -7.85 -15.63 -3.23
CA GLN A 128 -7.47 -16.76 -4.07
C GLN A 128 -7.29 -18.04 -3.24
N SER A 129 -6.58 -17.97 -2.10
CA SER A 129 -6.43 -19.12 -1.21
C SER A 129 -7.77 -19.63 -0.68
N ARG A 130 -8.72 -18.73 -0.40
CA ARG A 130 -10.08 -19.09 -0.02
C ARG A 130 -10.79 -19.85 -1.15
N ILE A 131 -10.71 -19.37 -2.39
CA ILE A 131 -11.31 -20.05 -3.55
C ILE A 131 -10.68 -21.43 -3.73
N ASP A 132 -9.35 -21.54 -3.61
CA ASP A 132 -8.63 -22.80 -3.72
C ASP A 132 -9.09 -23.81 -2.65
N ILE A 133 -9.27 -23.38 -1.40
CA ILE A 133 -9.82 -24.23 -0.33
C ILE A 133 -11.24 -24.66 -0.67
N LEU A 134 -12.11 -23.73 -1.09
CA LEU A 134 -13.51 -24.04 -1.40
C LEU A 134 -13.64 -25.08 -2.51
N ASN A 135 -12.76 -25.03 -3.51
CA ASN A 135 -12.76 -25.98 -4.64
C ASN A 135 -12.28 -27.38 -4.25
N ASN A 136 -11.53 -27.50 -3.14
CA ASN A 136 -10.97 -28.77 -2.65
C ASN A 136 -11.68 -29.30 -1.40
N LEU A 137 -12.78 -28.67 -0.99
CA LEU A 137 -13.62 -29.18 0.11
C LEU A 137 -14.32 -30.47 -0.32
N ASP A 138 -14.35 -31.43 0.59
CA ASP A 138 -15.08 -32.69 0.48
C ASP A 138 -16.03 -32.87 1.68
N ASP A 139 -16.76 -33.97 1.71
CA ASP A 139 -17.74 -34.26 2.77
C ASP A 139 -17.10 -34.55 4.14
N GLU A 140 -15.77 -34.70 4.20
CA GLU A 140 -15.01 -35.00 5.42
C GLU A 140 -14.22 -33.81 5.96
N THR A 141 -14.17 -32.69 5.22
CA THR A 141 -13.36 -31.52 5.56
C THR A 141 -14.22 -30.29 5.83
N ILE A 142 -13.71 -29.43 6.72
CA ILE A 142 -14.35 -28.15 7.06
C ILE A 142 -13.39 -26.99 6.82
N MET A 143 -13.87 -25.93 6.21
CA MET A 143 -13.13 -24.68 6.07
C MET A 143 -13.31 -23.83 7.33
N ILE A 144 -12.21 -23.51 7.99
CA ILE A 144 -12.20 -22.55 9.11
C ILE A 144 -11.69 -21.21 8.57
N HIS A 145 -12.56 -20.21 8.56
CA HIS A 145 -12.20 -18.83 8.24
C HIS A 145 -12.17 -18.00 9.52
N VAL A 146 -10.98 -17.69 10.03
CA VAL A 146 -10.81 -16.82 11.20
C VAL A 146 -10.43 -15.43 10.72
N ASP A 147 -11.36 -14.49 10.89
CA ASP A 147 -11.06 -13.07 10.68
C ASP A 147 -10.31 -12.54 11.91
N TRP A 148 -8.99 -12.42 11.82
CA TRP A 148 -8.18 -11.65 12.77
C TRP A 148 -8.29 -10.16 12.46
N ALA A 149 -9.51 -9.67 12.26
CA ALA A 149 -9.76 -8.25 12.33
C ALA A 149 -9.43 -7.82 13.75
N MET A 150 -8.36 -7.04 13.89
CA MET A 150 -8.19 -6.17 15.04
C MET A 150 -9.41 -5.25 15.05
N LYS A 151 -10.49 -5.69 15.70
CA LYS A 151 -11.69 -4.91 15.93
C LYS A 151 -11.22 -3.74 16.78
N TRP A 152 -10.86 -2.63 16.14
CA TRP A 152 -10.69 -1.37 16.84
C TRP A 152 -12.08 -0.95 17.27
N LEU A 153 -12.50 -1.45 18.43
CA LEU A 153 -13.79 -1.11 19.03
C LEU A 153 -13.76 0.40 19.26
N PRO A 154 -14.62 1.19 18.59
CA PRO A 154 -14.68 2.62 18.84
C PRO A 154 -15.14 2.82 20.28
N THR A 155 -14.24 3.23 21.17
CA THR A 155 -14.56 3.44 22.59
C THR A 155 -15.62 4.54 22.80
N LYS A 156 -15.84 5.39 21.79
CA LYS A 156 -16.66 6.60 21.89
C LYS A 156 -18.12 6.46 21.42
N TYR A 157 -18.45 5.40 20.69
CA TYR A 157 -19.80 5.17 20.14
C TYR A 157 -20.35 3.80 20.52
N ARG A 158 -20.09 3.36 21.76
CA ARG A 158 -20.77 2.19 22.29
C ARG A 158 -22.22 2.60 22.57
N GLU A 159 -23.16 2.09 21.79
CA GLU A 159 -24.59 2.22 22.11
C GLU A 159 -24.80 1.70 23.53
N SER A 160 -25.39 2.51 24.40
CA SER A 160 -25.74 2.06 25.75
C SER A 160 -26.82 1.00 25.61
N THR A 161 -26.49 -0.26 25.89
CA THR A 161 -27.52 -1.28 26.14
C THR A 161 -28.35 -0.82 27.32
N VAL A 162 -29.56 -0.36 27.04
CA VAL A 162 -30.60 -0.17 28.05
C VAL A 162 -30.86 -1.52 28.69
N SER A 163 -30.61 -1.62 30.00
CA SER A 163 -31.09 -2.74 30.79
C SER A 163 -32.61 -2.61 30.90
N PHE A 164 -33.33 -3.58 30.34
CA PHE A 164 -34.76 -3.71 30.59
C PHE A 164 -34.99 -4.24 32.01
N PRO A 165 -36.05 -3.78 32.70
CA PRO A 165 -36.33 -4.10 34.11
C PRO A 165 -36.66 -5.58 34.35
#